data_AF-A0A170PKX3-F1
#
_entry.id   AF-A0A170PKX3-F1
#
_cell.length_a   1.000
_cell.length_b   1.000
_cell.length_c   1.000
_cell.angle_alpha   90.00
_cell.angle_beta   90.00
_cell.angle_gamma   90.00
#
_symmetry.space_group_name_H-M   'P 1'
#
loop_
_entity.id
_entity.type
_entity.pdbx_description
1 polymer ?
#
loop_
_entity_poly.entity_id
_entity_poly.type
_entity_poly.pdbx_seq_one_letter_code
_entity_poly.pdbx_strand_id
1 'polypeptide(L)' 'MQRHDVGPDDDAGCVLYDFINSLNIGAPTISHHVKELVNANLIRVERNGKFLTCYLNEPMRQALTGFFSDISE' A
#
# COMPACT_ATOMS: atom_id res chain seq x y z
N MET A 1 -10.57 15.93 -9.73
CA MET A 1 -10.37 15.96 -8.26
C MET A 1 -11.53 15.23 -7.64
N GLN A 2 -11.30 14.02 -7.13
CA GLN A 2 -12.25 13.33 -6.26
C GLN A 2 -11.41 12.55 -5.25
N ARG A 3 -11.24 13.15 -4.07
CA ARG A 3 -10.64 12.47 -2.91
C ARG A 3 -11.71 11.49 -2.43
N HIS A 4 -11.39 10.20 -2.43
CA HIS A 4 -12.21 9.23 -1.71
C HIS A 4 -11.83 9.35 -0.23
N ASP A 5 -12.75 9.90 0.56
CA ASP A 5 -12.72 9.83 2.01
C ASP A 5 -12.89 8.37 2.42
N VAL A 6 -11.77 7.70 2.74
CA VAL A 6 -11.76 6.38 3.38
C VAL A 6 -12.21 6.58 4.83
N GLY A 7 -13.44 6.16 5.12
CA GLY A 7 -13.96 6.04 6.48
C GLY A 7 -13.26 4.92 7.26
N PRO A 8 -13.36 4.94 8.60
CA PRO A 8 -12.48 4.17 9.50
C PRO A 8 -12.65 2.64 9.50
N ASP A 9 -13.55 2.07 8.69
CA ASP A 9 -13.89 0.64 8.74
C ASP A 9 -13.85 -0.08 7.37
N ASP A 10 -13.44 0.60 6.29
CA ASP A 10 -13.29 -0.03 4.98
C ASP A 10 -11.81 -0.21 4.68
N ASP A 11 -11.36 -1.46 4.65
CA ASP A 11 -10.06 -1.96 4.21
C ASP A 11 -9.40 -0.98 3.21
N ALA A 12 -8.52 -0.12 3.75
CA ALA A 12 -8.06 1.15 3.15
C ALA A 12 -7.13 0.90 1.95
N GLY A 13 -7.69 0.35 0.88
CA GLY A 13 -6.98 0.08 -0.35
C GLY A 13 -6.74 1.35 -1.14
N CYS A 14 -5.52 1.54 -1.64
CA CYS A 14 -5.24 2.61 -2.60
C CYS A 14 -5.17 2.04 -4.02
N VAL A 15 -5.72 2.79 -4.99
CA VAL A 15 -5.58 2.43 -6.40
C VAL A 15 -4.16 2.76 -6.82
N LEU A 16 -3.47 1.78 -7.42
CA LEU A 16 -2.07 1.92 -7.79
C LEU A 16 -1.82 3.12 -8.74
N TYR A 17 -2.81 3.45 -9.56
CA TYR A 17 -2.78 4.60 -10.46
C TYR A 17 -2.64 5.94 -9.73
N ASP A 18 -3.38 6.14 -8.63
CA ASP A 18 -3.30 7.37 -7.82
C ASP A 18 -1.93 7.48 -7.13
N PHE A 19 -1.34 6.36 -6.72
CA PHE A 19 0.00 6.33 -6.14
C PHE A 19 1.07 6.71 -7.16
N ILE A 20 0.97 6.21 -8.41
CA ILE A 20 1.87 6.56 -9.52
C ILE A 20 1.83 8.05 -9.83
N ASN A 21 0.63 8.62 -9.91
CA ASN A 21 0.46 10.02 -10.24
C ASN A 21 0.94 10.96 -9.11
N SER A 22 0.94 10.49 -7.86
CA SER A 22 1.32 11.29 -6.69
C SER A 22 2.83 11.36 -6.43
N LEU A 23 3.58 10.34 -6.85
CA LEU A 23 5.03 10.26 -6.57
C LEU A 23 5.92 10.78 -7.70
N ASN A 24 5.37 11.10 -8.88
CA ASN A 24 6.13 11.49 -10.08
C ASN A 24 7.21 10.43 -10.47
N ILE A 25 6.94 9.16 -10.18
CA ILE A 25 7.80 8.01 -10.46
C ILE A 25 7.14 7.19 -11.58
N GLY A 26 7.94 6.71 -12.53
CA GLY A 26 7.43 5.91 -13.64
C GLY A 26 6.77 4.59 -13.19
N ALA A 27 5.73 4.20 -13.93
CA ALA A 27 5.03 2.91 -13.77
C ALA A 27 5.93 1.67 -13.61
N PRO A 28 7.05 1.49 -14.34
CA PRO A 28 7.92 0.32 -14.16
C PRO A 28 8.58 0.28 -12.77
N THR A 29 9.04 1.43 -12.26
CA THR A 29 9.68 1.52 -10.94
C THR A 29 8.67 1.24 -9.83
N ILE A 30 7.45 1.77 -9.94
CA ILE A 30 6.41 1.50 -8.94
C ILE A 30 5.98 0.04 -8.96
N SER A 31 5.84 -0.56 -10.14
CA SER A 31 5.52 -1.99 -10.26
C SER A 31 6.58 -2.87 -9.59
N HIS A 32 7.85 -2.49 -9.72
CA HIS A 32 8.95 -3.15 -9.01
C HIS A 32 8.78 -3.04 -7.49
N HIS A 33 8.57 -1.84 -6.95
CA HIS A 33 8.39 -1.66 -5.50
C HIS A 33 7.16 -2.38 -4.96
N VAL A 34 6.02 -2.33 -5.65
CA VAL A 34 4.80 -3.04 -5.23
C VAL A 34 5.07 -4.55 -5.13
N LYS A 35 5.80 -5.11 -6.10
CA LYS A 35 6.17 -6.53 -6.05
C LYS A 35 7.04 -6.85 -4.82
N GLU A 36 8.01 -6.01 -4.50
CA GLU A 36 8.85 -6.20 -3.32
C GLU A 36 8.05 -6.06 -2.01
N LEU A 37 7.11 -5.11 -1.94
CA LEU A 37 6.23 -4.96 -0.77
C LEU A 37 5.30 -6.17 -0.59
N VAL A 38 4.78 -6.74 -1.68
CA VAL A 38 3.99 -7.98 -1.65
C VAL A 38 4.87 -9.16 -1.22
N ASN A 39 6.08 -9.29 -1.76
CA ASN A 39 7.03 -10.34 -1.40
C ASN A 39 7.40 -10.28 0.10
N ALA A 40 7.53 -9.07 0.66
CA ALA A 40 7.77 -8.84 2.08
C ALA A 40 6.51 -9.01 2.95
N ASN A 41 5.36 -9.36 2.36
CA ASN A 41 4.07 -9.52 3.03
C ASN A 41 3.57 -8.26 3.75
N LEU A 42 4.00 -7.07 3.29
CA LEU A 42 3.61 -5.78 3.85
C LEU A 42 2.26 -5.30 3.29
N ILE A 43 1.97 -5.67 2.06
CA ILE A 43 0.72 -5.36 1.36
C ILE A 43 0.21 -6.61 0.63
N ARG A 44 -1.07 -6.61 0.29
CA ARG A 44 -1.66 -7.51 -0.70
C ARG A 44 -2.15 -6.70 -1.89
N VAL A 45 -2.25 -7.36 -3.04
CA VAL A 45 -2.79 -6.75 -4.26
C VAL A 45 -3.94 -7.59 -4.78
N GLU A 46 -5.03 -6.95 -5.17
CA GLU A 46 -6.14 -7.61 -5.86
C GLU A 46 -6.35 -6.99 -7.24
N ARG A 47 -6.68 -7.85 -8.19
CA ARG A 47 -6.90 -7.44 -9.58
C ARG A 47 -8.38 -7.38 -9.88
N ASN A 48 -8.89 -6.17 -10.01
CA ASN A 48 -10.27 -5.88 -10.39
C ASN A 48 -10.29 -5.48 -11.88
N GLY A 49 -10.24 -6.49 -12.75
CA GLY A 49 -10.19 -6.30 -14.20
C GLY A 49 -8.91 -5.61 -14.68
N LYS A 50 -9.04 -4.37 -15.17
CA LYS A 50 -7.90 -3.55 -15.64
C LYS A 50 -7.17 -2.83 -14.51
N PHE A 51 -7.76 -2.76 -13.32
CA PHE A 51 -7.22 -2.02 -12.19
C PHE A 51 -6.59 -2.97 -11.16
N LEU A 52 -5.56 -2.46 -10.50
CA LEU A 52 -4.90 -3.09 -9.35
C LEU A 52 -5.19 -2.24 -8.12
N THR A 53 -5.76 -2.87 -7.10
CA THR A 53 -5.96 -2.27 -5.78
C THR A 53 -4.93 -2.87 -4.83
N CYS A 54 -4.21 -2.01 -4.11
CA CYS A 54 -3.24 -2.41 -3.10
C CYS A 54 -3.84 -2.21 -1.73
N TYR A 55 -3.70 -3.19 -0.84
CA TYR A 55 -4.23 -3.14 0.52
C TYR A 55 -3.13 -3.41 1.52
N LEU A 56 -3.16 -2.69 2.64
CA LEU A 56 -2.16 -2.84 3.69
C LEU A 56 -2.39 -4.14 4.46
N ASN A 57 -1.30 -4.83 4.83
CA ASN A 57 -1.38 -5.91 5.81
C ASN A 57 -1.35 -5.30 7.22
N GLU A 58 -2.51 -5.03 7.79
CA GLU A 58 -2.64 -4.38 9.11
C GLU A 58 -1.91 -5.12 10.25
N PRO A 59 -2.02 -6.46 10.38
CA PRO A 59 -1.23 -7.21 11.36
C PRO A 59 0.28 -6.96 11.24
N MET A 60 0.82 -6.97 10.02
CA MET A 60 2.24 -6.73 9.78
C MET A 60 2.64 -5.27 10.09
N ARG A 61 1.77 -4.31 9.73
CA ARG A 61 1.97 -2.89 10.08
C ARG A 61 2.03 -2.67 11.59
N GLN A 62 1.15 -3.31 12.35
CA GLN A 62 1.17 -3.25 13.81
C GLN A 62 2.46 -3.85 14.38
N ALA A 63 2.89 -5.00 13.88
CA ALA A 63 4.14 -5.63 14.29
C ALA A 63 5.36 -4.72 14.03
N LEU A 64 5.43 -4.10 12.84
CA LEU A 64 6.49 -3.14 12.51
C LEU A 64 6.45 -1.89 13.40
N THR A 65 5.25 -1.39 13.73
CA THR A 65 5.11 -0.25 14.64
C THR A 65 5.67 -0.57 16.01
N GLY A 66 5.36 -1.76 16.54
CA GLY A 66 5.95 -2.25 17.79
C GLY A 66 7.48 -2.36 17.70
N PHE A 67 7.99 -3.00 16.65
CA PHE A 67 9.42 -3.17 16.41
C PHE A 67 10.18 -1.83 16.36
N PHE A 68 9.71 -0.84 15.60
CA PHE A 68 10.38 0.46 15.51
C PHE A 68 10.25 1.29 16.79
N SER A 69 9.18 1.11 17.56
CA SER A 69 9.02 1.76 18.87
C SER A 69 10.02 1.22 19.89
N ASP A 70 10.29 -0.09 19.83
CA ASP A 70 11.23 -0.79 20.73
C ASP A 70 12.71 -0.46 20.42
N ILE A 71 13.03 -0.08 19.18
CA ILE A 71 14.40 0.29 18.74
C ILE A 71 14.77 1.72 19.17
N SER A 72 13.83 2.48 19.71
CA SER A 72 14.03 3.89 20.07
C SER A 72 14.63 4.11 21.47
N GLU A 73 15.05 3.04 22.16
CA GLU A 73 15.70 3.06 23.50
C GLU A 73 17.18 2.66 23.47
#